data_AF-A0A947WK06-F1
#
_entry.id   AF-A0A947WK06-F1
#
_cell.length_a   1.000
_cell.length_b   1.000
_cell.length_c   1.000
_cell.angle_alpha   90.00
_cell.angle_beta   90.00
_cell.angle_gamma   90.00
#
_symmetry.space_group_name_H-M   'P 1'
#
loop_
_entity.id
_entity.type
_entity.pdbx_description
1 polymer ?
#
loop_
_entity_poly.entity_id
_entity_poly.type
_entity_poly.pdbx_seq_one_letter_code
_entity_poly.pdbx_strand_id
1 'polypeptide(L)'
;MAKLNVAADELQIFFEEVIRNNLGSFKNIKRSVPAVKTAIYLWFNNNLGAEDWSDPSLLTQQIFLHSKNRVLFEHILSKAISRYVVVKAQEVRQRVEESEQRYLFELPIEQFYNEHTDEIVKTKNYVFQPCYLNTDRSNPEQEFETYLNANASKIDWWWKNGENKQDYFGIKYEYAGSISTFYPDYLIKLSDGRLGILEIKDTGDRDGKTYTKAKAEALQKYIANQGNKKLFGGIVIQRNRAWLINNRESFDWEKCEHGDWSEWNELKF
;
A
#
# COMPACT_ATOMS: atom_id res chain seq x y z
N MET A 1 54.36 16.49 5.26
CA MET A 1 53.15 15.75 5.65
C MET A 1 52.14 16.76 6.17
N ALA A 2 51.07 17.03 5.43
CA ALA A 2 50.02 17.92 5.90
C ALA A 2 49.18 17.17 6.94
N LYS A 3 49.24 17.60 8.20
CA LYS A 3 48.29 17.15 9.23
C LYS A 3 46.94 17.77 8.89
N LEU A 4 46.00 16.95 8.44
CA LEU A 4 44.59 17.30 8.32
C LEU A 4 44.04 17.54 9.73
N ASN A 5 44.05 18.80 10.15
CA ASN A 5 43.37 19.25 11.36
C ASN A 5 41.91 19.53 10.98
N VAL A 6 41.18 18.47 10.64
CA VAL A 6 39.72 18.52 10.45
C VAL A 6 39.12 18.77 11.83
N ALA A 7 38.27 19.79 11.97
CA ALA A 7 37.60 20.05 13.24
C ALA A 7 36.78 18.80 13.63
N ALA A 8 36.72 18.45 14.93
CA ALA A 8 35.99 17.27 15.40
C ALA A 8 34.52 17.27 14.90
N ASP A 9 33.92 18.45 14.78
CA ASP A 9 32.57 18.64 14.24
C ASP A 9 32.47 18.29 12.75
N GLU A 10 33.47 18.63 11.94
CA GLU A 10 33.52 18.26 10.52
C GLU A 10 33.69 16.75 10.35
N LEU A 11 34.52 16.12 11.21
CA LEU A 11 34.75 14.68 11.16
C LEU A 11 33.47 13.89 11.48
N GLN A 12 32.71 14.34 12.47
CA GLN A 12 31.40 13.79 12.81
C GLN A 12 30.42 13.87 11.63
N ILE A 13 30.40 15.00 10.91
CA ILE A 13 29.54 15.19 9.74
C ILE A 13 29.90 14.19 8.64
N PHE A 14 31.19 14.07 8.29
CA PHE A 14 31.63 13.12 7.26
C PHE A 14 31.37 11.67 7.66
N PHE A 15 31.55 11.32 8.94
CA PHE A 15 31.25 10.00 9.45
C PHE A 15 29.77 9.64 9.28
N GLU A 16 28.86 10.54 9.67
CA GLU A 16 27.42 10.33 9.49
C GLU A 16 27.00 10.33 8.01
N GLU A 17 27.68 11.11 7.17
CA GLU A 17 27.43 11.13 5.73
C GLU A 17 27.79 9.78 5.08
N VAL A 18 28.93 9.18 5.43
CA VAL A 18 29.29 7.84 4.95
C VAL A 18 28.25 6.80 5.38
N ILE A 19 27.82 6.83 6.65
CA ILE A 19 26.76 5.93 7.13
C ILE A 19 25.49 6.13 6.31
N ARG A 20 25.04 7.37 6.17
CA ARG A 20 23.82 7.74 5.42
C ARG A 20 23.85 7.22 3.98
N ASN A 21 24.96 7.42 3.29
CA ASN A 21 25.12 7.01 1.89
C ASN A 21 25.11 5.48 1.72
N ASN A 22 25.35 4.73 2.80
CA ASN A 22 25.36 3.27 2.80
C ASN A 22 24.08 2.64 3.38
N LEU A 23 23.06 3.43 3.72
CA LEU A 23 21.76 2.90 4.19
C LEU A 23 20.88 2.31 3.07
N GLY A 24 21.29 2.40 1.80
CA GLY A 24 20.56 1.80 0.69
C GLY A 24 19.10 2.27 0.60
N SER A 25 18.16 1.34 0.58
CA SER A 25 16.71 1.61 0.41
C SER A 25 15.98 2.10 1.67
N PHE A 26 16.67 2.24 2.81
CA PHE A 26 16.03 2.64 4.06
C PHE A 26 15.69 4.15 4.07
N LYS A 27 14.39 4.45 4.04
CA LYS A 27 13.87 5.83 3.95
C LYS A 27 13.93 6.61 5.28
N ASN A 28 13.98 5.96 6.44
CA ASN A 28 14.00 6.62 7.75
C ASN A 28 15.43 6.94 8.24
N ILE A 29 16.19 7.65 7.40
CA ILE A 29 17.60 7.96 7.64
C ILE A 29 17.83 8.61 9.02
N LYS A 30 16.95 9.55 9.42
CA LYS A 30 17.05 10.26 10.71
C LYS A 30 17.04 9.32 11.92
N ARG A 31 16.29 8.21 11.86
CA ARG A 31 16.25 7.21 12.94
C ARG A 31 17.28 6.11 12.78
N SER A 32 17.74 5.83 11.55
CA SER A 32 18.69 4.74 11.28
C SER A 32 20.15 5.12 11.55
N VAL A 33 20.59 6.35 11.22
CA VAL A 33 21.99 6.77 11.39
C VAL A 33 22.47 6.63 12.84
N PRO A 34 21.73 7.06 13.87
CA PRO A 34 22.17 6.90 15.27
C PRO A 34 22.39 5.44 15.69
N ALA A 35 21.54 4.52 15.20
CA ALA A 35 21.64 3.10 15.52
C ALA A 35 22.90 2.48 14.89
N VAL A 36 23.16 2.75 13.61
CA VAL A 36 24.36 2.26 12.92
C VAL A 36 25.63 2.87 13.52
N LYS A 37 25.60 4.17 13.84
CA LYS A 37 26.69 4.85 14.54
C LYS A 37 27.03 4.15 15.85
N THR A 38 26.02 3.87 16.68
CA THR A 38 26.19 3.16 17.95
C THR A 38 26.78 1.78 17.73
N ALA A 39 26.31 1.02 16.73
CA ALA A 39 26.85 -0.29 16.41
C ALA A 39 28.32 -0.26 15.99
N ILE A 40 28.74 0.76 15.23
CA ILE A 40 30.15 0.95 14.85
C ILE A 40 31.00 1.21 16.10
N TYR A 41 30.60 2.13 16.98
CA TYR A 41 31.34 2.39 18.22
C TYR A 41 31.44 1.14 19.11
N LEU A 42 30.34 0.42 19.30
CA LEU A 42 30.34 -0.83 20.07
C LEU A 42 31.29 -1.87 19.45
N TRP A 43 31.36 -1.97 18.12
CA TRP A 43 32.30 -2.87 17.47
C TRP A 43 33.76 -2.46 17.75
N PHE A 44 34.09 -1.17 17.65
CA PHE A 44 35.43 -0.67 17.96
C PHE A 44 35.81 -0.92 19.43
N ASN A 45 34.88 -0.68 20.37
CA ASN A 45 35.11 -0.97 21.79
C ASN A 45 35.38 -2.47 22.00
N ASN A 46 34.47 -3.33 21.52
CA ASN A 46 34.53 -4.76 21.78
C ASN A 46 35.72 -5.48 21.10
N ASN A 47 36.23 -4.95 19.99
CA ASN A 47 37.27 -5.64 19.21
C ASN A 47 38.65 -4.99 19.34
N LEU A 48 38.72 -3.68 19.64
CA LEU A 48 39.98 -2.92 19.66
C LEU A 48 40.23 -2.21 20.99
N GLY A 49 39.35 -2.36 21.99
CA GLY A 49 39.47 -1.67 23.28
C GLY A 49 39.37 -0.16 23.12
N ALA A 50 38.57 0.32 22.15
CA ALA A 50 38.55 1.74 21.79
C ALA A 50 38.06 2.66 22.92
N GLU A 51 37.34 2.13 23.90
CA GLU A 51 36.91 2.87 25.10
C GLU A 51 38.07 3.38 25.96
N ASP A 52 39.22 2.71 25.93
CA ASP A 52 40.42 3.10 26.68
C ASP A 52 41.33 4.08 25.92
N TRP A 53 40.94 4.49 24.71
CA TRP A 53 41.73 5.44 23.91
C TRP A 53 41.64 6.86 24.46
N SER A 54 42.63 7.69 24.14
CA SER A 54 42.68 9.09 24.63
C SER A 54 41.49 9.94 24.19
N ASP A 55 40.94 9.67 23.01
CA ASP A 55 39.67 10.21 22.52
C ASP A 55 38.96 9.11 21.71
N PRO A 56 38.12 8.28 22.36
CA PRO A 56 37.50 7.12 21.73
C PRO A 56 36.69 7.47 20.48
N SER A 57 35.95 8.58 20.54
CA SER A 57 35.07 8.99 19.44
C SER A 57 35.87 9.49 18.25
N LEU A 58 36.79 10.44 18.48
CA LEU A 58 37.60 11.03 17.43
C LEU A 58 38.45 9.97 16.72
N LEU A 59 39.14 9.12 17.48
CA LEU A 59 40.03 8.11 16.92
C LEU A 59 39.24 7.03 16.16
N THR A 60 38.07 6.62 16.66
CA THR A 60 37.18 5.70 15.93
C THR A 60 36.78 6.29 14.58
N GLN A 61 36.35 7.56 14.55
CA GLN A 61 35.97 8.24 13.31
C GLN A 61 37.14 8.38 12.34
N GLN A 62 38.33 8.76 12.83
CA GLN A 62 39.54 8.87 12.01
C GLN A 62 39.92 7.54 11.38
N ILE A 63 39.90 6.45 12.16
CA ILE A 63 40.21 5.11 11.67
C ILE A 63 39.16 4.65 10.66
N PHE A 64 37.87 4.88 10.94
CA PHE A 64 36.77 4.54 10.04
C PHE A 64 36.88 5.28 8.70
N LEU A 65 37.15 6.59 8.75
CA LEU A 65 37.22 7.47 7.58
C LEU A 65 38.54 7.39 6.81
N HIS A 66 39.58 6.76 7.36
CA HIS A 66 40.84 6.56 6.65
C HIS A 66 40.59 5.86 5.31
N SER A 67 41.17 6.39 4.22
CA SER A 67 40.81 6.02 2.83
C SER A 67 40.85 4.52 2.54
N LYS A 68 41.81 3.79 3.11
CA LYS A 68 41.93 2.33 2.98
C LYS A 68 40.88 1.55 3.79
N ASN A 69 40.47 2.10 4.93
CA ASN A 69 39.53 1.43 5.83
C ASN A 69 38.08 1.71 5.42
N ARG A 70 37.81 2.93 4.93
CA ARG A 70 36.49 3.35 4.47
C ARG A 70 35.89 2.36 3.48
N VAL A 71 36.66 1.92 2.48
CA VAL A 71 36.20 0.94 1.47
C VAL A 71 35.74 -0.37 2.12
N LEU A 72 36.44 -0.84 3.16
CA LEU A 72 36.07 -2.06 3.89
C LEU A 72 34.79 -1.85 4.70
N PHE A 73 34.68 -0.72 5.40
CA PHE A 73 33.48 -0.41 6.19
C PHE A 73 32.24 -0.19 5.31
N GLU A 74 32.35 0.51 4.19
CA GLU A 74 31.26 0.68 3.22
C GLU A 74 30.79 -0.68 2.68
N HIS A 75 31.73 -1.58 2.35
CA HIS A 75 31.38 -2.94 1.93
C HIS A 75 30.66 -3.74 3.03
N ILE A 76 31.14 -3.66 4.27
CA ILE A 76 30.50 -4.32 5.42
C ILE A 76 29.10 -3.76 5.65
N LEU A 77 28.94 -2.43 5.64
CA LEU A 77 27.65 -1.76 5.80
C LEU A 77 26.67 -2.17 4.71
N SER A 78 27.09 -2.10 3.44
CA SER A 78 26.26 -2.52 2.29
C SER A 78 25.79 -3.97 2.41
N LYS A 79 26.68 -4.88 2.81
CA LYS A 79 26.35 -6.30 3.03
C LYS A 79 25.40 -6.50 4.21
N ALA A 80 25.61 -5.77 5.31
CA ALA A 80 24.74 -5.82 6.49
C ALA A 80 23.33 -5.31 6.17
N ILE A 81 23.23 -4.16 5.49
CA ILE A 81 21.96 -3.57 5.05
C ILE A 81 21.22 -4.50 4.10
N SER A 82 21.91 -5.07 3.11
CA SER A 82 21.31 -6.02 2.16
C SER A 82 20.70 -7.25 2.85
N ARG A 83 21.36 -7.78 3.88
CA ARG A 83 20.83 -8.89 4.70
C ARG A 83 19.66 -8.45 5.57
N TYR A 84 19.76 -7.27 6.18
CA TYR A 84 18.75 -6.77 7.10
C TYR A 84 17.43 -6.43 6.40
N VAL A 85 17.44 -6.01 5.14
CA VAL A 85 16.21 -5.77 4.35
C VAL A 85 15.30 -7.00 4.35
N VAL A 86 15.85 -8.20 4.16
CA VAL A 86 15.08 -9.46 4.14
C VAL A 86 14.49 -9.77 5.52
N VAL A 87 15.30 -9.66 6.57
CA VAL A 87 14.84 -9.88 7.95
C VAL A 87 13.74 -8.90 8.32
N LYS A 88 13.90 -7.62 7.96
CA LYS A 88 12.92 -6.60 8.28
C LYS A 88 11.60 -6.82 7.55
N ALA A 89 11.65 -7.24 6.28
CA ALA A 89 10.45 -7.59 5.52
C ALA A 89 9.68 -8.75 6.16
N GLN A 90 10.38 -9.80 6.62
CA GLN A 90 9.77 -10.92 7.34
C GLN A 90 9.16 -10.50 8.69
N GLU A 91 9.86 -9.69 9.47
CA GLU A 91 9.35 -9.15 10.74
C GLU A 91 8.07 -8.33 10.54
N VAL A 92 8.04 -7.45 9.52
CA VAL A 92 6.85 -6.66 9.18
C VAL A 92 5.70 -7.58 8.76
N ARG A 93 5.97 -8.57 7.91
CA ARG A 93 4.96 -9.55 7.48
C ARG A 93 4.33 -10.30 8.65
N GLN A 94 5.16 -10.86 9.53
CA GLN A 94 4.69 -11.58 10.71
C GLN A 94 3.80 -10.71 11.59
N ARG A 95 4.20 -9.46 11.85
CA ARG A 95 3.37 -8.53 12.62
C ARG A 95 2.03 -8.25 11.97
N VAL A 96 2.00 -8.06 10.65
CA VAL A 96 0.75 -7.83 9.92
C VAL A 96 -0.16 -9.06 10.03
N GLU A 97 0.38 -10.27 9.82
CA GLU A 97 -0.35 -11.53 9.92
C GLU A 97 -0.87 -11.80 11.35
N GLU A 98 -0.05 -11.55 12.38
CA GLU A 98 -0.44 -11.68 13.80
C GLU A 98 -1.53 -10.67 14.20
N SER A 99 -1.52 -9.48 13.58
CA SER A 99 -2.53 -8.45 13.80
C SER A 99 -3.79 -8.61 12.94
N GLU A 100 -3.87 -9.64 12.08
CA GLU A 100 -5.01 -9.84 11.19
C GLU A 100 -6.28 -10.13 12.02
N GLN A 101 -7.24 -9.22 11.93
CA GLN A 101 -8.55 -9.38 12.54
C GLN A 101 -9.57 -9.74 11.45
N ARG A 102 -10.28 -10.85 11.65
CA ARG A 102 -11.44 -11.23 10.84
C ARG A 102 -12.69 -10.89 11.63
N TYR A 103 -13.55 -10.08 11.04
CA TYR A 103 -14.82 -9.69 11.65
C TYR A 103 -15.92 -9.78 10.59
N LEU A 104 -17.16 -9.94 11.07
CA LEU A 104 -18.33 -9.78 10.22
C LEU A 104 -18.46 -8.30 9.90
N PHE A 105 -18.35 -7.94 8.61
CA PHE A 105 -18.57 -6.58 8.19
C PHE A 105 -20.06 -6.29 8.11
N GLU A 106 -20.49 -5.23 8.80
CA GLU A 106 -21.84 -4.67 8.72
C GLU A 106 -21.71 -3.20 8.35
N LEU A 107 -22.67 -2.68 7.58
CA LEU A 107 -22.71 -1.25 7.29
C LEU A 107 -22.97 -0.48 8.59
N PRO A 108 -22.32 0.67 8.79
CA PRO A 108 -22.57 1.47 9.98
C PRO A 108 -24.02 1.98 9.98
N ILE A 109 -24.57 2.17 11.17
CA ILE A 109 -25.96 2.65 11.34
C ILE A 109 -26.05 4.15 11.02
N GLU A 110 -24.96 4.88 11.26
CA GLU A 110 -24.82 6.31 11.00
C GLU A 110 -23.44 6.61 10.38
N GLN A 111 -23.35 7.68 9.59
CA GLN A 111 -22.12 8.13 8.97
C GLN A 111 -21.93 9.63 9.20
N PHE A 112 -20.76 10.01 9.70
CA PHE A 112 -20.35 11.40 9.76
C PHE A 112 -19.84 11.85 8.39
N TYR A 113 -20.29 13.03 7.95
CA TYR A 113 -19.79 13.68 6.75
C TYR A 113 -18.91 14.87 7.12
N ASN A 114 -18.02 15.25 6.21
CA ASN A 114 -17.18 16.42 6.31
C ASN A 114 -17.71 17.51 5.39
N GLU A 115 -18.18 18.63 5.96
CA GLU A 115 -18.75 19.75 5.22
C GLU A 115 -17.82 20.43 4.21
N HIS A 116 -16.50 20.20 4.31
CA HIS A 116 -15.51 20.78 3.39
C HIS A 116 -15.12 19.86 2.25
N THR A 117 -15.30 18.54 2.40
CA THR A 117 -14.86 17.55 1.41
C THR A 117 -16.00 16.78 0.81
N ASP A 118 -17.17 16.76 1.44
CA ASP A 118 -18.33 16.00 1.01
C ASP A 118 -19.44 16.89 0.45
N GLU A 119 -20.18 16.37 -0.52
CA GLU A 119 -21.33 17.01 -1.15
C GLU A 119 -22.58 16.13 -1.04
N ILE A 120 -23.75 16.77 -1.08
CA ILE A 120 -25.03 16.07 -1.15
C ILE A 120 -25.31 15.70 -2.61
N VAL A 121 -25.41 14.41 -2.88
CA VAL A 121 -25.71 13.87 -4.22
C VAL A 121 -27.15 13.37 -4.26
N LYS A 122 -27.91 13.82 -5.27
CA LYS A 122 -29.28 13.34 -5.49
C LYS A 122 -29.24 12.00 -6.21
N THR A 123 -29.46 10.93 -5.47
CA THR A 123 -29.46 9.57 -5.99
C THR A 123 -30.50 8.70 -5.29
N LYS A 124 -30.83 7.57 -5.91
CA LYS A 124 -31.76 6.58 -5.37
C LYS A 124 -30.98 5.44 -4.71
N ASN A 125 -31.58 4.87 -3.68
CA ASN A 125 -31.14 3.62 -3.05
C ASN A 125 -29.70 3.67 -2.52
N TYR A 126 -29.18 4.86 -2.20
CA TYR A 126 -28.00 4.95 -1.33
C TYR A 126 -28.39 4.50 0.08
N VAL A 127 -27.49 3.80 0.77
CA VAL A 127 -27.79 3.25 2.11
C VAL A 127 -28.17 4.33 3.14
N PHE A 128 -27.68 5.56 2.99
CA PHE A 128 -28.01 6.69 3.87
C PHE A 128 -28.86 7.76 3.17
N GLN A 129 -29.62 8.53 3.95
CA GLN A 129 -30.33 9.72 3.47
C GLN A 129 -30.07 10.93 4.37
N PRO A 130 -29.57 12.06 3.83
CA PRO A 130 -29.19 12.27 2.43
C PRO A 130 -27.89 11.52 2.06
N CYS A 131 -27.62 11.40 0.75
CA CYS A 131 -26.40 10.77 0.25
C CYS A 131 -25.25 11.79 0.25
N TYR A 132 -24.30 11.61 1.18
CA TYR A 132 -23.05 12.35 1.24
C TYR A 132 -21.94 11.56 0.57
N LEU A 133 -21.23 12.17 -0.37
CA LEU A 133 -20.11 11.59 -1.09
C LEU A 133 -18.97 12.61 -1.21
N ASN A 134 -17.71 12.17 -1.19
CA ASN A 134 -16.55 13.07 -1.28
C ASN A 134 -16.46 13.74 -2.67
N THR A 135 -16.26 15.04 -2.72
CA THR A 135 -16.10 15.85 -3.95
C THR A 135 -14.95 15.41 -4.86
N ASP A 136 -13.96 14.66 -4.37
CA ASP A 136 -12.79 14.19 -5.13
C ASP A 136 -12.99 12.89 -5.93
N ARG A 137 -14.22 12.35 -5.97
CA ARG A 137 -14.58 11.17 -6.78
C ARG A 137 -14.11 11.31 -8.21
N SER A 138 -13.46 10.26 -8.72
CA SER A 138 -12.99 10.20 -10.09
C SER A 138 -14.16 10.24 -11.08
N ASN A 139 -13.89 10.64 -12.33
CA ASN A 139 -14.92 10.67 -13.37
C ASN A 139 -15.59 9.29 -13.58
N PRO A 140 -14.85 8.16 -13.65
CA PRO A 140 -15.47 6.84 -13.76
C PRO A 140 -16.42 6.51 -12.60
N GLU A 141 -16.10 6.92 -11.37
CA GLU A 141 -16.96 6.71 -10.21
C GLU A 141 -18.26 7.52 -10.29
N GLN A 142 -18.17 8.81 -10.65
CA GLN A 142 -19.36 9.65 -10.84
C GLN A 142 -20.26 9.13 -11.98
N GLU A 143 -19.67 8.64 -13.06
CA GLU A 143 -20.41 8.00 -14.14
C GLU A 143 -21.05 6.67 -13.70
N PHE A 144 -20.37 5.91 -12.85
CA PHE A 144 -20.90 4.68 -12.28
C PHE A 144 -22.10 4.96 -11.38
N GLU A 145 -22.03 6.02 -10.56
CA GLU A 145 -23.15 6.49 -9.73
C GLU A 145 -24.37 6.88 -10.57
N THR A 146 -24.13 7.50 -11.72
CA THR A 146 -25.20 7.78 -12.70
C THR A 146 -25.83 6.49 -13.21
N TYR A 147 -25.02 5.46 -13.50
CA TYR A 147 -25.51 4.14 -13.91
C TYR A 147 -26.28 3.40 -12.80
N LEU A 148 -25.83 3.49 -11.53
CA LEU A 148 -26.57 2.98 -10.38
C LEU A 148 -27.95 3.63 -10.28
N ASN A 149 -28.01 4.95 -10.36
CA ASN A 149 -29.27 5.70 -10.29
C ASN A 149 -30.22 5.38 -11.46
N ALA A 150 -29.69 5.16 -12.67
CA ALA A 150 -30.47 4.75 -13.83
C ALA A 150 -31.07 3.33 -13.70
N ASN A 151 -30.43 2.46 -12.90
CA ASN A 151 -30.88 1.08 -12.67
C ASN A 151 -31.50 0.87 -11.27
N ALA A 152 -31.91 1.94 -10.59
CA ALA A 152 -32.42 1.89 -9.23
C ALA A 152 -33.57 0.88 -9.01
N SER A 153 -34.38 0.57 -10.04
CA SER A 153 -35.46 -0.43 -9.93
C SER A 153 -34.98 -1.86 -9.68
N LYS A 154 -33.68 -2.13 -9.84
CA LYS A 154 -33.06 -3.46 -9.67
C LYS A 154 -32.11 -3.52 -8.48
N ILE A 155 -31.95 -2.41 -7.76
CA ILE A 155 -30.98 -2.24 -6.69
C ILE A 155 -31.77 -1.97 -5.41
N ASP A 156 -31.58 -2.80 -4.39
CA ASP A 156 -32.16 -2.55 -3.07
C ASP A 156 -31.40 -1.42 -2.36
N TRP A 157 -30.06 -1.53 -2.36
CA TRP A 157 -29.18 -0.48 -1.88
C TRP A 157 -27.80 -0.55 -2.50
N TRP A 158 -27.09 0.57 -2.46
CA TRP A 158 -25.66 0.64 -2.74
C TRP A 158 -24.97 1.57 -1.74
N TRP A 159 -23.68 1.33 -1.55
CA TRP A 159 -22.82 2.09 -0.68
C TRP A 159 -21.48 2.32 -1.35
N LYS A 160 -20.99 3.56 -1.32
CA LYS A 160 -19.62 3.88 -1.69
C LYS A 160 -18.76 3.63 -0.45
N ASN A 161 -17.86 2.66 -0.57
CA ASN A 161 -16.94 2.33 0.49
C ASN A 161 -15.94 3.48 0.71
N GLY A 162 -15.31 3.50 1.87
CA GLY A 162 -14.21 4.42 2.13
C GLY A 162 -12.86 3.72 2.16
N GLU A 163 -11.83 4.44 2.60
CA GLU A 163 -10.46 3.94 2.64
C GLU A 163 -9.84 4.08 4.04
N ASN A 164 -8.81 3.28 4.30
CA ASN A 164 -7.85 3.47 5.39
C ASN A 164 -8.46 3.56 6.80
N LYS A 165 -9.61 2.92 7.05
CA LYS A 165 -10.24 2.79 8.38
C LYS A 165 -10.77 1.38 8.60
N GLN A 166 -10.93 1.00 9.87
CA GLN A 166 -11.52 -0.29 10.25
C GLN A 166 -13.03 -0.36 9.98
N ASP A 167 -13.71 0.78 9.90
CA ASP A 167 -15.15 0.87 9.64
C ASP A 167 -15.52 0.59 8.17
N TYR A 168 -14.52 0.42 7.30
CA TYR A 168 -14.69 0.19 5.88
C TYR A 168 -14.37 -1.25 5.50
N PHE A 169 -15.10 -1.75 4.50
CA PHE A 169 -14.93 -3.12 4.05
C PHE A 169 -13.57 -3.29 3.37
N GLY A 170 -12.74 -4.17 3.94
CA GLY A 170 -11.37 -4.40 3.49
C GLY A 170 -11.11 -5.87 3.13
N ILE A 171 -10.39 -6.09 2.03
CA ILE A 171 -9.89 -7.38 1.60
C ILE A 171 -8.37 -7.37 1.67
N LYS A 172 -7.78 -8.34 2.37
CA LYS A 172 -6.33 -8.52 2.39
C LYS A 172 -5.83 -8.93 0.99
N TYR A 173 -4.78 -8.26 0.50
CA TYR A 173 -4.05 -8.66 -0.70
C TYR A 173 -2.54 -8.54 -0.49
N GLU A 174 -1.77 -9.26 -1.30
CA GLU A 174 -0.31 -9.22 -1.28
C GLU A 174 0.20 -8.74 -2.64
N TYR A 175 1.13 -7.79 -2.63
CA TYR A 175 1.81 -7.33 -3.84
C TYR A 175 3.28 -7.05 -3.53
N ALA A 176 4.18 -7.54 -4.39
CA ALA A 176 5.64 -7.39 -4.24
C ALA A 176 6.16 -7.72 -2.82
N GLY A 177 5.61 -8.78 -2.19
CA GLY A 177 5.99 -9.25 -0.85
C GLY A 177 5.47 -8.41 0.31
N SER A 178 4.63 -7.40 0.04
CA SER A 178 3.99 -6.56 1.04
C SER A 178 2.50 -6.89 1.14
N ILE A 179 2.00 -7.01 2.37
CA ILE A 179 0.59 -7.25 2.67
C ILE A 179 -0.09 -5.89 2.88
N SER A 180 -1.22 -5.69 2.20
CA SER A 180 -2.01 -4.46 2.24
C SER A 180 -3.50 -4.79 2.30
N THR A 181 -4.30 -3.77 2.64
CA THR A 181 -5.76 -3.86 2.60
C THR A 181 -6.27 -3.17 1.34
N PHE A 182 -7.12 -3.87 0.61
CA PHE A 182 -7.85 -3.38 -0.55
C PHE A 182 -9.27 -3.00 -0.11
N TYR A 183 -9.68 -1.77 -0.38
CA TYR A 183 -11.02 -1.27 -0.13
C TYR A 183 -11.74 -1.12 -1.47
N PRO A 184 -12.63 -2.05 -1.87
CA PRO A 184 -13.39 -1.95 -3.12
C PRO A 184 -14.31 -0.73 -3.10
N ASP A 185 -14.41 -0.01 -4.22
CA ASP A 185 -15.14 1.25 -4.31
C ASP A 185 -16.63 1.16 -3.91
N TYR A 186 -17.35 0.10 -4.31
CA TYR A 186 -18.79 -0.02 -4.10
C TYR A 186 -19.22 -1.39 -3.57
N LEU A 187 -20.12 -1.37 -2.59
CA LEU A 187 -20.91 -2.52 -2.17
C LEU A 187 -22.36 -2.32 -2.64
N ILE A 188 -22.95 -3.34 -3.24
CA ILE A 188 -24.33 -3.27 -3.76
C ILE A 188 -25.15 -4.48 -3.36
N LYS A 189 -26.45 -4.29 -3.13
CA LYS A 189 -27.43 -5.36 -3.03
C LYS A 189 -28.47 -5.19 -4.14
N LEU A 190 -28.58 -6.22 -4.97
CA LEU A 190 -29.57 -6.28 -6.04
C LEU A 190 -30.89 -6.86 -5.52
N SER A 191 -31.99 -6.51 -6.18
CA SER A 191 -33.33 -6.94 -5.79
C SER A 191 -33.60 -8.43 -5.98
N ASP A 192 -32.77 -9.14 -6.74
CA ASP A 192 -32.76 -10.61 -6.81
C ASP A 192 -31.98 -11.28 -5.63
N GLY A 193 -31.45 -10.45 -4.73
CA GLY A 193 -30.70 -10.81 -3.54
C GLY A 193 -29.21 -11.05 -3.79
N ARG A 194 -28.68 -10.82 -5.00
CA ARG A 194 -27.23 -10.81 -5.23
C ARG A 194 -26.55 -9.66 -4.50
N LEU A 195 -25.35 -9.92 -3.99
CA LEU A 195 -24.47 -8.93 -3.35
C LEU A 195 -23.25 -8.71 -4.24
N GLY A 196 -22.95 -7.45 -4.56
CA GLY A 196 -21.83 -7.07 -5.43
C GLY A 196 -20.73 -6.34 -4.64
N ILE A 197 -19.48 -6.69 -4.93
CA ILE A 197 -18.27 -6.00 -4.47
C ILE A 197 -17.52 -5.51 -5.72
N LEU A 198 -17.51 -4.20 -5.97
CA LEU A 198 -17.09 -3.63 -7.25
C LEU A 198 -15.96 -2.61 -7.06
N GLU A 199 -14.91 -2.74 -7.86
CA GLU A 199 -13.82 -1.77 -7.98
C GLU A 199 -13.94 -1.06 -9.32
N ILE A 200 -14.03 0.25 -9.33
CA ILE A 200 -14.10 1.05 -10.54
C ILE A 200 -12.68 1.38 -11.01
N LYS A 201 -12.47 1.21 -12.31
CA LYS A 201 -11.24 1.60 -13.00
C LYS A 201 -11.57 2.28 -14.33
N ASP A 202 -10.59 3.03 -14.82
CA ASP A 202 -10.62 3.55 -16.18
C ASP A 202 -10.07 2.51 -17.17
N THR A 203 -10.47 2.60 -18.44
CA THR A 203 -9.94 1.74 -19.51
C THR A 203 -8.44 1.89 -19.74
N GLY A 204 -7.83 2.99 -19.30
CA GLY A 204 -6.40 3.28 -19.35
C GLY A 204 -5.66 3.05 -18.03
N ASP A 205 -6.16 2.15 -17.16
CA ASP A 205 -5.54 1.85 -15.86
C ASP A 205 -4.04 1.47 -16.00
N ARG A 206 -3.19 2.35 -15.46
CA ARG A 206 -1.72 2.19 -15.48
C ARG A 206 -1.25 1.11 -14.51
N ASP A 207 -2.07 0.78 -13.52
CA ASP A 207 -1.77 -0.23 -12.50
C ASP A 207 -2.40 -1.60 -12.83
N GLY A 208 -2.95 -1.75 -14.03
CA GLY A 208 -3.60 -2.97 -14.50
C GLY A 208 -2.72 -4.23 -14.36
N LYS A 209 -1.42 -4.12 -14.62
CA LYS A 209 -0.44 -5.22 -14.50
C LYS A 209 0.18 -5.37 -13.11
N THR A 210 -0.11 -4.45 -12.19
CA THR A 210 0.53 -4.35 -10.87
C THR A 210 -0.52 -4.49 -9.76
N TYR A 211 -0.94 -3.38 -9.15
CA TYR A 211 -1.84 -3.35 -8.01
C TYR A 211 -3.25 -3.82 -8.37
N THR A 212 -3.78 -3.42 -9.53
CA THR A 212 -5.14 -3.81 -9.94
C THR A 212 -5.24 -5.31 -10.14
N LYS A 213 -4.23 -5.94 -10.75
CA LYS A 213 -4.13 -7.41 -10.83
C LYS A 213 -4.18 -8.06 -9.45
N ALA A 214 -3.33 -7.61 -8.52
CA ALA A 214 -3.27 -8.20 -7.19
C ALA A 214 -4.60 -8.04 -6.42
N LYS A 215 -5.27 -6.89 -6.56
CA LYS A 215 -6.59 -6.62 -5.98
C LYS A 215 -7.68 -7.50 -6.60
N ALA A 216 -7.72 -7.60 -7.94
CA ALA A 216 -8.71 -8.38 -8.68
C ALA A 216 -8.68 -9.86 -8.28
N GLU A 217 -7.48 -10.46 -8.25
CA GLU A 217 -7.30 -11.87 -7.89
C GLU A 217 -7.59 -12.10 -6.39
N ALA A 218 -7.22 -11.16 -5.52
CA ALA A 218 -7.57 -11.23 -4.10
C ALA A 218 -9.09 -11.17 -3.88
N LEU A 219 -9.80 -10.33 -4.63
CA LEU A 219 -11.26 -10.25 -4.60
C LEU A 219 -11.91 -11.58 -5.02
N GLN A 220 -11.44 -12.21 -6.10
CA GLN A 220 -12.00 -13.50 -6.51
C GLN A 220 -11.73 -14.60 -5.48
N LYS A 221 -10.53 -14.64 -4.89
CA LYS A 221 -10.22 -15.55 -3.77
C LYS A 221 -11.14 -15.30 -2.58
N TYR A 222 -11.38 -14.03 -2.23
CA TYR A 222 -12.30 -13.66 -1.15
C TYR A 222 -13.70 -14.19 -1.42
N ILE A 223 -14.26 -13.96 -2.62
CA ILE A 223 -15.60 -14.40 -3.01
C ILE A 223 -15.72 -15.92 -2.96
N ALA A 224 -14.75 -16.64 -3.54
CA ALA A 224 -14.73 -18.11 -3.53
C ALA A 224 -14.74 -18.68 -2.10
N ASN A 225 -14.00 -18.06 -1.19
CA ASN A 225 -13.91 -18.47 0.21
C ASN A 225 -15.18 -18.20 1.03
N GLN A 226 -16.09 -17.33 0.57
CA GLN A 226 -17.35 -17.08 1.27
C GLN A 226 -18.36 -18.23 1.10
N GLY A 227 -18.24 -19.04 0.04
CA GLY A 227 -19.22 -20.09 -0.28
C GLY A 227 -20.63 -19.56 -0.62
N ASN A 228 -20.80 -18.24 -0.75
CA ASN A 228 -22.08 -17.59 -1.02
C ASN A 228 -22.31 -17.45 -2.53
N LYS A 229 -23.20 -18.28 -3.08
CA LYS A 229 -23.55 -18.27 -4.52
C LYS A 229 -24.20 -16.97 -5.01
N LYS A 230 -24.67 -16.10 -4.10
CA LYS A 230 -25.24 -14.79 -4.43
C LYS A 230 -24.22 -13.66 -4.38
N LEU A 231 -22.99 -13.93 -3.93
CA LEU A 231 -21.93 -12.94 -3.91
C LEU A 231 -21.22 -12.91 -5.27
N PHE A 232 -21.06 -11.72 -5.83
CA PHE A 232 -20.29 -11.49 -7.04
C PHE A 232 -19.42 -10.23 -6.87
N GLY A 233 -18.45 -10.06 -7.75
CA GLY A 233 -17.59 -8.90 -7.71
C GLY A 233 -16.46 -8.96 -8.71
N GLY A 234 -15.82 -7.83 -8.95
CA GLY A 234 -14.79 -7.71 -9.96
C GLY A 234 -14.34 -6.29 -10.20
N ILE A 235 -13.39 -6.15 -11.13
CA ILE A 235 -13.00 -4.85 -11.67
C ILE A 235 -14.05 -4.43 -12.69
N VAL A 236 -14.51 -3.20 -12.59
CA VAL A 236 -15.58 -2.62 -13.40
C VAL A 236 -15.05 -1.41 -14.15
N ILE A 237 -15.35 -1.35 -15.44
CA ILE A 237 -14.93 -0.26 -16.33
C ILE A 237 -16.10 0.15 -17.20
N GLN A 238 -16.08 1.38 -17.71
CA GLN A 238 -16.99 1.80 -18.77
C GLN A 238 -16.27 1.73 -20.12
N ARG A 239 -16.85 1.00 -21.09
CA ARG A 239 -16.32 0.92 -22.45
C ARG A 239 -17.46 0.81 -23.45
N ASN A 240 -17.36 1.52 -24.57
CA ASN A 240 -18.37 1.51 -25.65
C ASN A 240 -19.80 1.78 -25.13
N ARG A 241 -19.94 2.70 -24.17
CA ARG A 241 -21.22 3.05 -23.49
C ARG A 241 -21.86 1.90 -22.70
N ALA A 242 -21.12 0.85 -22.41
CA ALA A 242 -21.53 -0.24 -21.53
C ALA A 242 -20.63 -0.31 -20.31
N TRP A 243 -21.20 -0.71 -19.19
CA TRP A 243 -20.44 -1.10 -18.00
C TRP A 243 -20.05 -2.56 -18.12
N LEU A 244 -18.76 -2.83 -18.02
CA LEU A 244 -18.20 -4.18 -18.11
C LEU A 244 -17.59 -4.58 -16.78
N ILE A 245 -17.60 -5.87 -16.47
CA ILE A 245 -16.98 -6.46 -15.29
C ILE A 245 -16.02 -7.58 -15.70
N ASN A 246 -14.84 -7.58 -15.09
CA ASN A 246 -13.93 -8.72 -15.07
C ASN A 246 -13.98 -9.38 -13.68
N ASN A 247 -14.44 -10.62 -13.66
CA ASN A 247 -14.55 -11.48 -12.49
C ASN A 247 -13.78 -12.80 -12.68
N ARG A 248 -12.67 -12.77 -13.44
CA ARG A 248 -11.82 -13.93 -13.67
C ARG A 248 -10.88 -14.15 -12.49
N GLU A 249 -10.63 -15.41 -12.16
CA GLU A 249 -9.69 -15.79 -11.09
C GLU A 249 -8.27 -15.28 -11.33
N SER A 250 -7.87 -15.21 -12.61
CA SER A 250 -6.61 -14.62 -13.07
C SER A 250 -6.93 -13.34 -13.84
N PHE A 251 -6.33 -12.23 -13.46
CA PHE A 251 -6.53 -10.95 -14.12
C PHE A 251 -5.39 -10.67 -15.11
N ASP A 252 -5.76 -10.49 -16.38
CA ASP A 252 -4.82 -10.26 -17.49
C ASP A 252 -5.10 -8.94 -18.19
N TRP A 253 -4.42 -7.88 -17.73
CA TRP A 253 -4.52 -6.56 -18.34
C TRP A 253 -3.72 -6.44 -19.64
N GLU A 254 -2.76 -7.33 -19.90
CA GLU A 254 -1.97 -7.30 -21.13
C GLU A 254 -2.86 -7.54 -22.35
N LYS A 255 -3.89 -8.39 -22.21
CA LYS A 255 -4.93 -8.54 -23.25
C LYS A 255 -5.63 -7.21 -23.58
N CYS A 256 -6.01 -6.45 -22.56
CA CYS A 256 -6.66 -5.15 -22.73
C CYS A 256 -5.75 -4.15 -23.48
N GLU A 257 -4.45 -4.13 -23.15
CA GLU A 257 -3.44 -3.29 -23.83
C GLU A 257 -3.32 -3.64 -25.32
N HIS A 258 -3.55 -4.90 -25.69
CA HIS A 258 -3.58 -5.38 -27.07
C HIS A 258 -4.98 -5.31 -27.72
N GLY A 259 -5.96 -4.71 -27.05
CA GLY A 259 -7.31 -4.54 -27.57
C GLY A 259 -8.21 -5.78 -27.48
N ASP A 260 -7.79 -6.82 -26.76
CA ASP A 260 -8.62 -7.99 -26.44
C ASP A 260 -9.38 -7.76 -25.11
N TRP A 261 -10.71 -7.80 -25.20
CA TRP A 261 -11.61 -7.59 -24.07
C TRP A 261 -12.57 -8.77 -23.88
N SER A 262 -12.22 -9.93 -24.43
CA SER A 262 -13.03 -11.15 -24.39
C SER A 262 -13.33 -11.67 -22.97
N GLU A 263 -12.54 -11.26 -21.99
CA GLU A 263 -12.72 -11.64 -20.59
C GLU A 263 -13.66 -10.71 -19.80
N TRP A 264 -14.10 -9.62 -20.42
CA TRP A 264 -14.98 -8.62 -19.82
C TRP A 264 -16.41 -8.85 -20.27
N ASN A 265 -17.32 -9.03 -19.31
CA ASN A 265 -18.73 -9.23 -19.57
C ASN A 265 -19.51 -7.97 -19.24
N GLU A 266 -20.64 -7.72 -19.90
CA GLU A 266 -21.54 -6.65 -19.46
C GLU A 266 -21.98 -6.86 -18.00
N LEU A 267 -21.83 -5.81 -17.20
CA LEU A 267 -22.34 -5.77 -15.84
C LEU A 267 -23.87 -5.72 -15.89
N LYS A 268 -24.50 -6.72 -15.28
CA LYS A 268 -25.96 -6.85 -15.25
C LYS A 268 -26.46 -6.84 -13.82
N PHE A 269 -27.24 -5.81 -13.51
CA PHE A 269 -28.15 -5.80 -12.38
C PHE A 269 -29.41 -6.60 -12.71
#